data_AF-A0AAP5I624-F1
#
_entry.id   AF-A0AAP5I624-F1
#
_cell.length_a   1.000
_cell.length_b   1.000
_cell.length_c   1.000
_cell.angle_alpha   90.00
_cell.angle_beta   90.00
_cell.angle_gamma   90.00
#
_symmetry.space_group_name_H-M   'P 1'
#
loop_
_entity.id
_entity.type
_entity.pdbx_description
1 polymer ?
#
loop_
_entity_poly.entity_id
_entity_poly.type
_entity_poly.pdbx_seq_one_letter_code
_entity_poly.pdbx_strand_id
1 'polypeptide(L)' 'MLMARGVSNFDIYAGKVRIDGEIFDIPVYAGGGVPEVLLGRRWLTNRKLVVDMPSGVLTLGD' A
#
# COMPACT_ATOMS: atom_id res chain seq x y z
N MET A 1 17.70 -12.53 9.57
CA MET A 1 16.45 -11.85 9.16
C MET A 1 15.30 -12.84 9.34
N LEU A 2 14.36 -12.56 10.23
CA LEU A 2 13.14 -13.38 10.37
C LEU A 2 12.10 -12.82 9.42
N MET A 3 11.71 -13.59 8.41
CA MET A 3 10.54 -13.24 7.60
C MET A 3 9.29 -13.66 8.35
N ALA A 4 8.21 -12.88 8.22
CA ALA A 4 6.90 -13.32 8.66
C ALA A 4 6.59 -14.68 8.01
N ARG A 5 6.20 -15.66 8.82
CA ARG A 5 5.79 -17.00 8.37
C ARG A 5 4.35 -17.23 8.80
N GLY A 6 3.54 -17.77 7.91
CA GLY A 6 2.14 -18.09 8.17
C GLY A 6 1.29 -18.10 6.90
N VAL A 7 0.05 -18.55 7.06
CA VAL A 7 -1.01 -18.44 6.05
C VAL A 7 -2.09 -17.55 6.65
N SER A 8 -2.55 -16.56 5.90
CA SER A 8 -3.68 -15.71 6.30
C SER A 8 -4.69 -15.63 5.17
N ASN A 9 -5.96 -15.62 5.55
CA ASN A 9 -7.04 -15.32 4.63
C ASN A 9 -7.29 -13.82 4.63
N PHE A 10 -7.48 -13.26 3.44
CA PHE A 10 -7.86 -11.87 3.26
C PHE A 10 -9.21 -11.83 2.56
N ASP A 11 -10.10 -10.98 3.05
CA ASP A 11 -11.26 -10.58 2.28
C ASP A 11 -10.81 -9.60 1.19
N ILE A 12 -11.36 -9.74 -0.01
CA ILE A 12 -11.01 -8.89 -1.14
C ILE A 12 -12.20 -8.04 -1.50
N TYR A 13 -12.03 -6.72 -1.45
CA TYR A 13 -13.05 -5.73 -1.79
C TYR A 13 -12.64 -4.92 -3.01
N ALA A 14 -13.62 -4.42 -3.75
CA ALA A 14 -13.39 -3.36 -4.73
C ALA A 14 -13.18 -2.04 -3.98
N GLY A 15 -12.01 -1.44 -4.13
CA GLY A 15 -11.67 -0.16 -3.52
C GLY A 15 -11.28 0.88 -4.55
N LYS A 16 -11.39 2.15 -4.14
CA LYS A 16 -10.89 3.30 -4.88
C LYS A 16 -9.85 4.02 -4.03
N VAL A 17 -8.70 4.33 -4.62
CA VAL A 17 -7.67 5.15 -3.99
C VAL A 17 -7.39 6.36 -4.87
N ARG A 18 -7.17 7.52 -4.25
CA ARG A 18 -6.78 8.74 -4.95
C ARG A 18 -5.35 9.12 -4.57
N ILE A 19 -4.47 9.22 -5.55
CA ILE A 19 -3.07 9.62 -5.40
C ILE A 19 -2.82 10.73 -6.42
N ASP A 20 -2.34 11.89 -5.97
CA ASP A 20 -2.06 13.06 -6.81
C ASP A 20 -3.21 13.47 -7.75
N GLY A 21 -4.45 13.28 -7.29
CA GLY A 21 -5.67 13.60 -8.05
C GLY A 21 -6.12 12.52 -9.03
N GLU A 22 -5.30 11.51 -9.29
CA GLU A 22 -5.65 10.33 -10.10
C GLU A 22 -6.40 9.30 -9.24
N ILE A 23 -7.49 8.73 -9.77
CA ILE A 23 -8.30 7.72 -9.09
C ILE A 23 -7.98 6.35 -9.67
N PHE A 24 -7.68 5.40 -8.79
CA PHE A 24 -7.39 4.01 -9.14
C PHE A 24 -8.45 3.09 -8.53
N ASP A 25 -9.04 2.25 -9.37
CA ASP A 25 -9.81 1.09 -8.92
C ASP A 25 -8.85 -0.07 -8.62
N ILE A 26 -8.89 -0.60 -7.40
CA ILE A 26 -7.97 -1.64 -6.93
C ILE A 26 -8.70 -2.71 -6.10
N PRO A 27 -8.18 -3.95 -6.07
CA PRO A 27 -8.50 -4.87 -4.99
C PRO A 27 -7.89 -4.37 -3.67
N VAL A 28 -8.71 -4.29 -2.62
CA VAL A 28 -8.29 -4.02 -1.25
C VAL A 28 -8.34 -5.33 -0.47
N TYR A 29 -7.20 -5.72 0.08
CA TYR A 29 -7.07 -6.92 0.90
C TYR A 29 -7.26 -6.52 2.37
N ALA A 30 -8.39 -6.89 2.95
CA ALA A 30 -8.66 -6.66 4.37
C ALA A 30 -8.38 -7.94 5.16
N GLY A 31 -7.58 -7.82 6.21
CA GLY A 31 -7.25 -8.90 7.12
C GLY A 31 -7.33 -8.43 8.56
N GLY A 32 -7.77 -9.31 9.46
CA GLY A 32 -7.78 -9.03 10.89
C GLY A 32 -6.36 -8.75 11.40
N GLY A 33 -6.21 -7.72 12.24
CA GLY A 33 -4.94 -7.37 12.88
C GLY A 33 -4.02 -6.43 12.08
N VAL A 34 -4.46 -5.91 10.93
CA VAL A 34 -3.74 -4.88 10.18
C VAL A 34 -4.53 -3.56 10.24
N PRO A 35 -4.26 -2.69 11.23
CA PRO A 35 -5.00 -1.45 11.41
C PRO A 35 -4.63 -0.36 10.38
N GLU A 36 -3.52 -0.54 9.66
CA GLU A 36 -2.92 0.44 8.78
C GLU A 36 -3.21 0.15 7.30
N VAL A 37 -3.20 1.19 6.47
CA VAL A 37 -3.24 1.04 5.02
C VAL A 37 -1.84 0.69 4.51
N LEU A 38 -1.69 -0.50 3.94
CA LEU A 38 -0.41 -0.97 3.37
C LEU A 38 -0.36 -0.72 1.87
N LEU A 39 0.65 0.01 1.43
CA LEU A 39 0.93 0.24 0.00
C LEU A 39 1.92 -0.82 -0.50
N GLY A 40 1.39 -1.81 -1.22
CA GLY A 40 2.20 -2.94 -1.70
C GLY A 40 3.15 -2.59 -2.85
N ARG A 41 4.15 -3.46 -3.10
CA ARG A 41 5.14 -3.27 -4.17
C ARG A 41 4.56 -3.06 -5.58
N ARG A 42 3.32 -3.49 -5.84
CA ARG A 42 2.69 -3.37 -7.17
C ARG A 42 2.60 -1.91 -7.64
N TRP A 43 2.44 -0.99 -6.70
CA TRP A 43 2.41 0.45 -6.95
C TRP A 43 3.78 1.04 -7.33
N LEU A 44 4.86 0.32 -7.02
CA LEU A 44 6.24 0.76 -7.22
C LEU A 44 6.85 0.23 -8.52
N THR A 45 6.07 -0.48 -9.34
CA THR A 45 6.58 -1.09 -10.58
C THR A 45 7.04 -0.03 -11.58
N ASN A 46 6.39 1.13 -11.58
CA ASN A 46 6.61 2.26 -12.48
C ASN A 46 6.65 3.61 -11.75
N ARG A 47 6.76 3.61 -10.41
CA ARG A 47 6.81 4.81 -9.59
C ARG A 47 7.85 4.65 -8.48
N LYS A 48 8.47 5.75 -8.10
CA LYS A 48 9.40 5.85 -6.99
C LYS A 48 8.67 6.26 -5.71
N LEU A 49 8.86 5.47 -4.65
CA LEU A 49 8.49 5.85 -3.30
C LEU A 49 9.71 6.45 -2.59
N VAL A 50 9.60 7.72 -2.19
CA VAL A 50 10.58 8.40 -1.35
C VAL A 50 9.96 8.71 0.00
N VAL A 51 10.61 8.22 1.06
CA VAL A 51 10.17 8.44 2.45
C VAL A 51 11.17 9.36 3.11
N ASP A 52 10.70 10.55 3.50
CA ASP A 52 11.46 11.52 4.28
C ASP A 52 10.84 11.58 5.69
N MET A 53 11.37 10.74 6.58
CA MET A 53 10.89 10.66 7.97
C MET A 53 11.09 11.96 8.76
N PRO A 54 12.24 12.67 8.66
CA PRO A 54 12.43 13.93 9.37
C PRO A 54 11.42 15.02 8.99
N SER A 55 11.06 15.15 7.71
CA SER A 55 10.06 16.12 7.25
C SER A 55 8.62 15.62 7.36
N GLY A 56 8.41 14.32 7.60
CA GLY A 56 7.10 13.70 7.63
C GLY A 56 6.44 13.62 6.26
N VAL A 57 7.23 13.60 5.17
CA VAL A 57 6.74 13.62 3.79
C VAL A 57 6.95 12.27 3.12
N LEU A 58 5.90 11.82 2.43
CA LEU A 58 5.94 10.68 1.52
C LEU A 58 5.63 11.16 0.11
N THR A 59 6.51 10.85 -0.84
CA THR A 59 6.33 11.16 -2.26
C THR A 59 6.22 9.86 -3.05
N LEU A 60 5.18 9.74 -3.87
CA LEU A 60 4.97 8.63 -4.81
C LEU A 60 4.77 9.18 -6.22
N GLY A 61 5.81 9.17 -7.05
CA GLY A 61 5.78 9.75 -8.39
C GLY A 61 6.85 9.16 -9.30
N ASP A 62 7.05 9.75 -10.47
CA ASP A 62 8.12 9.39 -11.40
C ASP A 62 9.50 9.88 -10.93
#